data_AF-A0A4Y1PYP4-F1
#
_entry.id   AF-A0A4Y1PYP4-F1
#
_cell.length_a   1.000
_cell.length_b   1.000
_cell.length_c   1.000
_cell.angle_alpha   90.00
_cell.angle_beta   90.00
_cell.angle_gamma   90.00
#
_symmetry.space_group_name_H-M   'P 1'
#
loop_
_entity.id
_entity.type
_entity.pdbx_description
1 polymer ?
#
loop_
_entity_poly.entity_id
_entity_poly.type
_entity_poly.pdbx_seq_one_letter_code
_entity_poly.pdbx_strand_id
1 'polypeptide(L)'
;RSRLVGTDGEVTSVVMELNLGGDFRKTKKKITWLAQPTDAYPVAEVTLLDYDYLITKKKLEEEDDVKDFVPPITEFREEAFADANVTRLKTGDII
;
A
#
# COMPACT_ATOMS: atom_id res chain seq x y z
N ARG A 1 8.42 -17.73 -16.34
CA ARG A 1 7.50 -16.72 -15.74
C ARG A 1 6.18 -16.68 -16.52
N SER A 2 5.04 -16.84 -15.84
CA SER A 2 3.69 -16.83 -16.43
C SER A 2 2.70 -16.13 -15.50
N ARG A 3 1.49 -15.81 -15.97
CA ARG A 3 0.39 -15.27 -15.17
C ARG A 3 -0.90 -16.05 -15.44
N LEU A 4 -1.74 -16.22 -14.43
CA LEU A 4 -3.11 -16.69 -14.61
C LEU A 4 -4.04 -15.49 -14.71
N VAL A 5 -5.04 -15.61 -15.57
CA VAL A 5 -6.04 -14.56 -15.83
C VAL A 5 -7.41 -15.16 -15.55
N GLY A 6 -8.22 -14.44 -14.78
CA GLY A 6 -9.59 -14.81 -14.46
C GLY A 6 -10.55 -14.58 -15.63
N THR A 7 -11.83 -14.80 -15.38
CA THR A 7 -12.87 -14.75 -16.41
C THR A 7 -13.11 -13.35 -16.95
N ASP A 8 -12.84 -12.33 -16.14
CA ASP A 8 -13.12 -10.93 -16.46
C ASP A 8 -11.85 -10.19 -16.94
N GLY A 9 -10.76 -10.92 -17.18
CA GLY A 9 -9.49 -10.39 -17.68
C GLY A 9 -8.52 -9.92 -16.59
N GLU A 10 -8.87 -10.08 -15.32
CA GLU A 10 -8.06 -9.75 -14.16
C GLU A 10 -6.93 -10.77 -13.94
N VAL A 11 -5.75 -10.29 -13.53
CA VAL A 11 -4.62 -11.17 -13.20
C VAL A 11 -4.80 -11.71 -11.79
N THR A 12 -4.95 -13.02 -11.65
CA THR A 12 -5.22 -13.67 -10.36
C THR A 12 -3.98 -14.29 -9.72
N SER A 13 -2.94 -14.58 -10.50
CA SER A 13 -1.66 -15.03 -9.96
C SER A 13 -0.50 -14.83 -10.95
N VAL A 14 0.72 -14.83 -10.41
CA VAL A 14 1.96 -14.74 -11.19
C VAL A 14 2.92 -15.83 -10.72
N VAL A 15 3.42 -16.63 -11.66
CA VAL A 15 4.44 -17.64 -11.41
C VAL A 15 5.80 -17.08 -11.79
N MET A 16 6.70 -17.08 -10.82
CA MET A 16 8.07 -16.55 -10.94
C MET A 16 9.09 -17.62 -10.56
N GLU A 17 10.31 -17.47 -11.06
CA GLU A 17 11.44 -18.35 -10.76
C GLU A 17 12.52 -17.56 -10.04
N LEU A 18 13.07 -18.17 -8.99
CA LEU A 18 14.16 -17.60 -8.20
C LEU A 18 15.48 -17.70 -8.98
N ASN A 19 16.14 -16.56 -9.21
CA ASN A 19 17.42 -16.50 -9.89
C ASN A 19 18.55 -16.10 -8.92
N LEU A 20 19.13 -17.09 -8.23
CA LEU A 20 20.21 -16.86 -7.25
C LEU A 20 21.55 -16.42 -7.88
N GLY A 21 21.76 -16.72 -9.17
CA GLY A 21 22.96 -16.31 -9.91
C GLY A 21 22.86 -14.93 -10.56
N GLY A 22 21.74 -14.22 -10.38
CA GLY A 22 21.48 -12.93 -11.00
C GLY A 22 22.27 -11.78 -10.37
N ASP A 23 22.64 -10.78 -11.17
CA ASP A 23 23.22 -9.54 -10.68
C ASP A 23 22.12 -8.56 -10.23
N PHE A 24 21.95 -8.42 -8.91
CA PHE A 24 20.92 -7.56 -8.32
C PHE A 24 21.03 -6.09 -8.75
N ARG A 25 22.23 -5.60 -9.13
CA ARG A 25 22.43 -4.21 -9.59
C ARG A 25 21.74 -3.93 -10.91
N LYS A 26 21.54 -4.96 -11.74
CA LYS A 26 20.84 -4.85 -13.03
C LYS A 26 19.32 -4.94 -12.88
N THR A 27 18.81 -5.19 -11.67
CA THR A 27 17.39 -5.32 -11.41
C THR A 27 16.73 -3.95 -11.33
N LYS A 28 15.98 -3.59 -12.38
CA LYS A 28 15.33 -2.27 -12.51
C LYS A 28 14.07 -2.12 -11.66
N LYS A 29 13.33 -3.21 -11.44
CA LYS A 29 12.05 -3.20 -10.71
C LYS A 29 12.21 -3.96 -9.41
N LYS A 30 11.86 -3.32 -8.30
CA LYS A 30 11.82 -3.91 -6.97
C LYS A 30 10.40 -3.82 -6.46
N ILE A 31 9.93 -4.87 -5.79
CA ILE A 31 8.60 -4.95 -5.21
C ILE A 31 8.73 -5.39 -3.76
N THR A 32 7.80 -4.95 -2.93
CA THR A 32 7.58 -5.50 -1.59
C THR A 32 6.60 -6.69 -1.71
N TRP A 33 6.71 -7.65 -0.80
CA TRP A 33 5.85 -8.83 -0.78
C TRP A 33 5.75 -9.37 0.64
N LEU A 34 4.65 -10.06 0.93
CA LEU A 34 4.46 -10.87 2.13
C LEU A 34 4.48 -12.34 1.74
N ALA A 35 5.03 -13.18 2.63
CA ALA A 35 4.94 -14.62 2.44
C ALA A 35 3.48 -15.07 2.53
N GLN A 36 3.16 -16.19 1.85
CA GLN A 36 1.85 -16.78 1.97
C GLN A 36 1.60 -17.16 3.45
N PRO A 37 0.46 -16.75 4.04
CA PRO A 37 0.19 -17.00 5.44
C PRO A 37 0.04 -18.50 5.73
N THR A 38 0.47 -18.90 6.92
CA THR A 38 0.27 -20.24 7.49
C THR A 38 -0.19 -20.10 8.94
N ASP A 39 -0.71 -21.16 9.55
CA ASP A 39 -1.13 -21.13 10.96
C ASP A 39 0.00 -20.72 11.92
N ALA A 40 1.24 -21.11 11.62
CA ALA A 40 2.41 -20.74 12.41
C ALA A 40 2.91 -19.31 12.12
N TYR A 41 2.63 -18.78 10.93
CA TYR A 41 3.07 -17.46 10.46
C TYR A 41 1.91 -16.74 9.78
N PRO A 42 0.97 -16.19 10.56
CA PRO A 42 -0.15 -15.44 10.01
C PRO A 42 0.31 -14.05 9.50
N VAL A 43 -0.52 -13.44 8.65
CA VAL A 43 -0.44 -12.00 8.35
C VAL A 43 -1.43 -11.26 9.24
N ALA A 44 -1.20 -9.97 9.45
CA ALA A 44 -2.13 -9.10 10.15
C ALA A 44 -3.07 -8.40 9.15
N GLU A 45 -4.38 -8.48 9.37
CA GLU A 45 -5.34 -7.63 8.69
C GLU A 45 -5.24 -6.21 9.26
N VAL A 46 -5.05 -5.23 8.38
CA VAL A 46 -4.90 -3.83 8.76
C VAL A 46 -5.70 -2.94 7.82
N THR A 47 -6.16 -1.80 8.33
CA THR A 47 -6.69 -0.72 7.50
C THR A 47 -5.61 0.34 7.37
N LEU A 48 -5.12 0.57 6.16
CA LEU A 48 -4.23 1.68 5.85
C LEU A 48 -5.05 2.96 5.71
N LEU A 49 -4.63 4.00 6.43
CA LEU A 49 -5.21 5.34 6.35
C LEU A 49 -4.21 6.25 5.66
N ASP A 50 -4.52 6.64 4.43
CA ASP A 50 -3.77 7.67 3.70
C ASP A 50 -4.54 8.98 3.76
N TYR A 51 -3.81 10.08 3.96
CA TYR A 51 -4.38 11.40 4.17
C TYR A 51 -3.82 12.38 3.15
N ASP A 52 -4.71 13.02 2.39
CA ASP A 52 -4.37 14.08 1.45
C ASP A 52 -4.41 15.46 2.12
N TYR A 53 -4.02 16.49 1.39
CA TYR A 53 -4.08 17.87 1.84
C TYR A 53 -5.49 18.27 2.25
N LEU A 54 -5.59 18.99 3.37
CA LEU A 54 -6.87 19.51 3.87
C LEU A 54 -7.45 20.63 2.99
N ILE A 55 -6.62 21.30 2.20
CA ILE A 55 -7.02 22.35 1.27
C ILE A 55 -6.33 22.17 -0.08
N THR A 56 -7.05 22.52 -1.14
CA THR A 56 -6.57 22.45 -2.53
C THR A 56 -5.74 23.66 -2.95
N LYS A 57 -5.82 24.76 -2.18
CA LYS A 57 -5.07 26.00 -2.41
C LYS A 57 -3.89 26.10 -1.44
N LYS A 58 -2.68 26.33 -1.97
CA LYS A 58 -1.44 26.41 -1.17
C LYS A 58 -1.48 27.48 -0.06
N LYS A 59 -2.14 28.60 -0.33
CA LYS A 59 -2.34 29.70 0.61
C LYS A 59 -3.69 30.34 0.32
N LEU A 60 -4.52 30.46 1.35
CA LEU A 60 -5.76 31.23 1.29
C LEU A 60 -5.43 32.72 1.48
N GLU A 61 -6.11 33.56 0.72
CA GLU A 61 -6.10 35.01 0.88
C GLU A 61 -7.29 35.45 1.75
N GLU A 62 -7.34 36.72 2.14
CA GLU A 62 -8.32 37.21 3.14
C GLU A 62 -9.78 37.09 2.66
N GLU A 63 -9.99 37.08 1.35
CA GLU A 63 -11.31 37.03 0.72
C GLU A 63 -11.79 35.60 0.41
N ASP A 64 -10.96 34.58 0.64
CA ASP A 64 -11.32 33.18 0.38
C ASP A 64 -12.15 32.59 1.54
N ASP A 65 -13.23 31.86 1.23
CA ASP A 65 -13.86 30.95 2.20
C ASP A 65 -13.19 29.57 2.12
N VAL A 66 -12.63 29.09 3.24
CA VAL A 66 -11.97 27.79 3.37
C VAL A 66 -12.82 26.66 2.76
N LYS A 67 -14.14 26.72 2.96
CA LYS A 67 -15.07 25.66 2.52
C LYS A 67 -15.03 25.41 1.02
N ASP A 68 -14.70 26.44 0.24
CA ASP A 68 -14.63 26.34 -1.22
C ASP A 68 -13.35 25.61 -1.68
N PHE A 69 -12.39 25.42 -0.78
CA PHE A 69 -11.10 24.81 -1.08
C PHE A 69 -10.86 23.48 -0.36
N VAL A 70 -11.82 22.99 0.44
CA VAL A 70 -11.75 21.67 1.06
C VAL A 70 -12.01 20.60 -0.01
N PRO A 71 -11.12 19.60 -0.21
CA PRO A 71 -11.41 18.50 -1.13
C PRO A 71 -12.55 17.64 -0.59
N PRO A 72 -13.35 17.02 -1.47
CA PRO A 72 -14.47 16.18 -1.05
C PRO A 72 -14.03 14.92 -0.29
N ILE A 73 -12.80 14.46 -0.51
CA ILE A 73 -12.20 13.29 0.12
C ILE A 73 -10.76 13.64 0.50
N THR A 74 -10.44 13.50 1.77
CA THR A 74 -9.09 13.74 2.33
C THR A 74 -8.54 12.52 3.07
N GLU A 75 -9.36 11.52 3.35
CA GLU A 75 -8.98 10.27 4.01
C GLU A 75 -9.34 9.11 3.08
N PHE A 76 -8.35 8.26 2.81
CA PHE A 76 -8.49 7.06 1.99
C PHE A 76 -8.24 5.85 2.89
N ARG A 77 -9.21 4.94 2.90
CA ARG A 77 -9.14 3.70 3.67
C ARG A 77 -8.93 2.52 2.72
N GLU A 78 -7.89 1.75 2.97
CA GLU A 78 -7.61 0.54 2.22
C GLU A 78 -7.43 -0.64 3.17
N GLU A 79 -8.24 -1.69 2.97
CA GLU A 79 -8.03 -2.96 3.66
C GLU A 79 -6.81 -3.65 3.06
N ALA A 80 -5.87 -4.04 3.92
CA ALA A 80 -4.59 -4.60 3.51
C ALA A 80 -4.12 -5.69 4.47
N PHE A 81 -3.05 -6.37 4.04
CA PHE A 81 -2.29 -7.27 4.90
C PHE A 81 -0.94 -6.66 5.24
N ALA A 82 -0.54 -6.81 6.49
CA ALA A 82 0.78 -6.47 7.00
C ALA A 82 1.49 -7.70 7.59
N ASP A 83 2.81 -7.61 7.72
CA ASP A 83 3.59 -8.61 8.44
C ASP A 83 3.18 -8.66 9.92
N ALA A 84 3.17 -9.85 10.54
CA ALA A 84 2.75 -10.04 11.92
C ALA A 84 3.50 -9.17 12.95
N ASN A 85 4.69 -8.68 12.62
CA ASN A 85 5.45 -7.78 13.49
C ASN A 85 4.70 -6.48 13.83
N VAL A 86 3.77 -6.02 13.00
CA VAL A 86 2.99 -4.80 13.29
C VAL A 86 2.10 -4.94 14.54
N THR A 87 1.73 -6.17 14.92
CA THR A 87 0.91 -6.44 16.11
C THR A 87 1.59 -6.03 17.42
N ARG A 88 2.91 -5.81 17.39
CA ARG A 88 3.71 -5.42 18.56
C ARG A 88 3.99 -3.92 18.62
N LEU A 89 3.54 -3.16 17.62
CA LEU A 89 3.70 -1.71 17.60
C LEU A 89 2.82 -1.06 18.67
N LYS A 90 3.32 0.03 19.24
CA LYS A 90 2.59 0.90 20.15
C LYS A 90 2.09 2.13 19.40
N THR A 91 1.04 2.74 19.91
CA THR A 91 0.56 4.03 19.39
C THR A 91 1.70 5.06 19.42
N GLY A 92 1.97 5.66 18.26
CA GLY A 92 3.04 6.63 18.07
C GLY A 92 4.35 6.06 17.52
N ASP A 93 4.46 4.72 17.35
CA ASP A 93 5.61 4.13 16.66
C ASP A 93 5.62 4.53 15.18
N ILE A 94 6.82 4.80 14.64
CA ILE A 94 7.05 5.16 13.23
C ILE A 94 7.79 4.00 12.56
N ILE A 95 7.26 3.54 11.42
CA ILE A 95 7.74 2.40 10.64
C ILE A 95 8.28 2.80 9.27
#